data_AF-A0A835MUU0-F1
#
_entry.id   AF-A0A835MUU0-F1
#
_cell.length_a   1.000
_cell.length_b   1.000
_cell.length_c   1.000
_cell.angle_alpha   90.00
_cell.angle_beta   90.00
_cell.angle_gamma   90.00
#
_symmetry.space_group_name_H-M   'P 1'
#
loop_
_entity.id
_entity.type
_entity.pdbx_description
1 polymer ?
#
loop_
_entity_poly.entity_id
_entity_poly.type
_entity_poly.pdbx_seq_one_letter_code
_entity_poly.pdbx_strand_id
1 'polypeptide(L)'
;MEEGSNGVEMAGAVVAFKLKEASSWWQDINESPFWQDRIFHVLAALYSIVAAVALIQLIRIQLRVPEYGWTTQKVFHFLNFLVNGVRCLVFVFRRNIESIHPSIFQHILLDSPSLAFFTTYALLVLFWAEIYYQARAVSTDGLRPSFFTINAVVYAIQIAMWLVMAWKTTPIVFILSKMFFAGVSLFAALGFLVYGGRLFLMLQRFPVESKGRRKKLQEVGYVTTICFSCFLVRCIMMCFNAFDEAADLDVLDHPVLNFTYYLLVEILPSSLVLFILRKLPPKRGVTHIISEPVVLVLLPILCCDSFTKLNDFRSDESGLFKRSLIFTNSSFPFQLQMTILCEHPPAFGGVELGEKSVPVDHDEQENELVLDGGFVVKRMREEYGKLSRVEMSIWECCELLNEFIDESDPDLDEPQIEHLLQTAEAIRKDYPDEDWLHLTGLIHDLGKVLLHPSFGELPQWAVVGDTFPVGCAFNESIVHHKYFTENPDYSNSTYNSKYGVYSEGCGLDKVSMSWGHDDYMYLVARENKTTLPSAALHREDAYRHLMNEEDIENLKWLKIFNKYDLYSKSKVRVDVEEVKPYYLSLIEKYFPAKLRW
;
A
#
# COMPACT_ATOMS: atom_id res chain seq x y z
N MET A 1 26.34 55.42 38.22
CA MET A 1 25.35 54.32 38.30
C MET A 1 23.97 54.71 37.78
N GLU A 2 23.70 55.99 37.43
CA GLU A 2 22.37 56.41 36.92
C GLU A 2 22.19 56.29 35.40
N GLU A 3 23.24 56.31 34.58
CA GLU A 3 23.09 56.20 33.11
C GLU A 3 22.69 54.80 32.62
N GLY A 4 22.96 53.75 33.40
CA GLY A 4 22.55 52.37 33.07
C GLY A 4 21.08 52.06 33.35
N SER A 5 20.42 52.85 34.22
CA SER A 5 19.02 52.62 34.63
C SER A 5 18.04 53.17 33.59
N ASN A 6 18.31 54.36 33.04
CA ASN A 6 17.43 55.03 32.07
C ASN A 6 17.33 54.28 30.73
N GLY A 7 18.40 53.59 30.30
CA GLY A 7 18.39 52.79 29.07
C GLY A 7 17.51 51.53 29.17
N VAL A 8 17.43 50.93 30.36
CA VAL A 8 16.61 49.73 30.62
C VAL A 8 15.13 50.11 30.75
N GLU A 9 14.83 51.24 31.41
CA GLU A 9 13.45 51.76 31.51
C GLU A 9 12.87 52.17 30.16
N MET A 10 13.67 52.82 29.32
CA MET A 10 13.25 53.22 27.98
C MET A 10 13.04 52.01 27.06
N ALA A 11 13.90 50.98 27.15
CA ALA A 11 13.71 49.73 26.42
C ALA A 11 12.44 48.99 26.87
N GLY A 12 12.18 48.94 28.19
CA GLY A 12 10.95 48.38 28.76
C GLY A 12 9.70 49.13 28.31
N ALA A 13 9.74 50.46 28.27
CA ALA A 13 8.64 51.30 27.80
C ALA A 13 8.36 51.12 26.30
N VAL A 14 9.40 50.97 25.47
CA VAL A 14 9.26 50.70 24.03
C VAL A 14 8.66 49.31 23.78
N VAL A 15 9.07 48.30 24.56
CA VAL A 15 8.48 46.95 24.46
C VAL A 15 7.01 46.96 24.92
N ALA A 16 6.70 47.63 26.04
CA ALA A 16 5.34 47.76 26.53
C ALA A 16 4.43 48.53 25.55
N PHE A 17 4.95 49.59 24.92
CA PHE A 17 4.24 50.34 23.88
C PHE A 17 3.97 49.48 22.65
N LYS A 18 5.00 48.76 22.15
CA LYS A 18 4.84 47.82 21.03
C LYS A 18 3.89 46.67 21.34
N LEU A 19 3.88 46.15 22.57
CA LEU A 19 2.93 45.12 23.00
C LEU A 19 1.51 45.68 23.10
N LYS A 20 1.35 46.93 23.56
CA LYS A 20 0.05 47.59 23.63
C LYS A 20 -0.51 47.89 22.24
N GLU A 21 0.33 48.38 21.33
CA GLU A 21 -0.01 48.59 19.93
C GLU A 21 -0.32 47.25 19.24
N ALA A 22 0.47 46.20 19.53
CA ALA A 22 0.21 44.82 19.10
C ALA A 22 -1.10 44.24 19.66
N SER A 23 -1.52 44.66 20.85
CA SER A 23 -2.79 44.24 21.45
C SER A 23 -3.97 45.00 20.86
N SER A 24 -3.80 46.30 20.54
CA SER A 24 -4.89 47.13 20.03
C SER A 24 -5.27 46.76 18.60
N TRP A 25 -4.31 46.53 17.68
CA TRP A 25 -4.67 46.13 16.30
C TRP A 25 -5.38 44.77 16.28
N TRP A 26 -5.02 43.86 17.18
CA TRP A 26 -5.63 42.54 17.29
C TRP A 26 -7.10 42.64 17.68
N GLN A 27 -7.41 43.51 18.65
CA GLN A 27 -8.78 43.81 19.07
C GLN A 27 -9.57 44.48 17.93
N ASP A 28 -8.99 45.48 17.28
CA ASP A 28 -9.61 46.21 16.18
C ASP A 28 -10.00 45.30 15.00
N ILE A 29 -9.17 44.29 14.69
CA ILE A 29 -9.46 43.31 13.65
C ILE A 29 -10.50 42.28 14.10
N ASN A 30 -10.39 41.77 15.33
CA ASN A 30 -11.35 40.80 15.86
C ASN A 30 -12.77 41.38 15.93
N GLU A 31 -12.91 42.65 16.31
CA GLU A 31 -14.22 43.29 16.46
C GLU A 31 -14.82 43.79 15.13
N SER A 32 -14.02 43.86 14.06
CA SER A 32 -14.47 44.38 12.76
C SER A 32 -15.19 43.32 11.91
N PRO A 33 -16.50 43.46 11.60
CA PRO A 33 -17.23 42.49 10.79
C PRO A 33 -16.67 42.34 9.37
N PHE A 34 -16.11 43.43 8.83
CA PHE A 34 -15.48 43.44 7.51
C PHE A 34 -14.22 42.56 7.48
N TRP A 35 -13.37 42.66 8.51
CA TRP A 35 -12.16 41.83 8.59
C TRP A 35 -12.48 40.37 8.90
N GLN A 36 -13.46 40.12 9.77
CA GLN A 36 -13.97 38.78 10.02
C GLN A 36 -14.39 38.10 8.71
N ASP A 37 -15.27 38.73 7.94
CA ASP A 37 -15.72 38.17 6.66
C ASP A 37 -14.54 37.88 5.74
N ARG A 38 -13.61 38.82 5.58
CA ARG A 38 -12.43 38.63 4.72
C ARG A 38 -11.58 37.45 5.15
N ILE A 39 -11.33 37.29 6.45
CA ILE A 39 -10.52 36.19 6.99
C ILE A 39 -11.18 34.84 6.69
N PHE A 40 -12.49 34.70 6.89
CA PHE A 40 -13.20 33.45 6.60
C PHE A 40 -13.32 33.18 5.10
N HIS A 41 -13.48 34.19 4.25
CA HIS A 41 -13.41 34.01 2.80
C HIS A 41 -12.01 33.57 2.35
N VAL A 42 -10.95 34.08 2.98
CA VAL A 42 -9.58 33.61 2.72
C VAL A 42 -9.43 32.15 3.15
N LEU A 43 -9.92 31.76 4.33
CA LEU A 43 -9.92 30.36 4.75
C LEU A 43 -10.68 29.48 3.75
N ALA A 44 -11.89 29.87 3.35
CA ALA A 44 -12.67 29.16 2.34
C ALA A 44 -11.90 29.02 1.01
N ALA A 45 -11.26 30.09 0.54
CA ALA A 45 -10.45 30.05 -0.67
C ALA A 45 -9.29 29.06 -0.53
N LEU A 46 -8.58 29.04 0.60
CA LEU A 46 -7.49 28.09 0.84
C LEU A 46 -7.99 26.64 0.88
N TYR A 47 -9.09 26.35 1.59
CA TYR A 47 -9.69 25.03 1.61
C TYR A 47 -10.18 24.56 0.23
N SER A 48 -10.76 25.47 -0.57
CA SER A 48 -11.19 25.14 -1.94
C SER A 48 -10.01 24.80 -2.84
N ILE A 49 -8.86 25.48 -2.69
CA ILE A 49 -7.61 25.14 -3.40
C ILE A 49 -7.15 23.73 -3.01
N VAL A 50 -7.10 23.40 -1.72
CA VAL A 50 -6.69 22.07 -1.26
C VAL A 50 -7.65 20.98 -1.77
N ALA A 51 -8.96 21.22 -1.70
CA ALA A 51 -9.98 20.31 -2.22
C ALA A 51 -9.83 20.11 -3.73
N ALA A 52 -9.61 21.18 -4.50
CA ALA A 52 -9.39 21.10 -5.94
C ALA A 52 -8.12 20.30 -6.28
N VAL A 53 -7.01 20.52 -5.58
CA VAL A 53 -5.77 19.75 -5.75
C VAL A 53 -6.02 18.26 -5.47
N ALA A 54 -6.72 17.92 -4.38
CA ALA A 54 -7.04 16.53 -4.06
C ALA A 54 -7.91 15.86 -5.13
N LEU A 55 -8.93 16.57 -5.64
CA LEU A 55 -9.79 16.08 -6.71
C LEU A 55 -9.03 15.90 -8.03
N ILE A 56 -8.19 16.86 -8.42
CA ILE A 56 -7.35 16.76 -9.62
C ILE A 56 -6.42 15.55 -9.50
N GLN A 57 -5.81 15.30 -8.34
CA GLN A 57 -4.98 14.12 -8.13
C GLN A 57 -5.78 12.82 -8.24
N LEU A 58 -6.97 12.76 -7.63
CA LEU A 58 -7.87 11.61 -7.76
C LEU A 58 -8.20 11.30 -9.21
N ILE A 59 -8.61 12.31 -9.99
CA ILE A 59 -8.93 12.17 -11.42
C ILE A 59 -7.69 11.70 -12.19
N ARG A 60 -6.52 12.30 -11.94
CA ARG A 60 -5.28 11.89 -12.60
C ARG A 60 -4.91 10.44 -12.31
N ILE A 61 -5.11 9.96 -11.08
CA ILE A 61 -4.85 8.55 -10.72
C ILE A 61 -5.88 7.65 -11.40
N GLN A 62 -7.17 7.99 -11.37
CA GLN A 62 -8.23 7.18 -12.00
C GLN A 62 -8.05 7.06 -13.52
N LEU A 63 -7.63 8.14 -14.19
CA LEU A 63 -7.34 8.12 -15.64
C LEU A 63 -6.02 7.42 -15.98
N ARG A 64 -5.07 7.37 -15.04
CA ARG A 64 -3.76 6.74 -15.26
C ARG A 64 -3.84 5.22 -15.16
N VAL A 65 -4.66 4.73 -14.23
CA VAL A 65 -4.82 3.32 -13.84
C VAL A 65 -6.30 3.01 -13.56
N PRO A 66 -7.16 3.00 -14.60
CA PRO A 66 -8.59 2.71 -14.45
C PRO A 66 -8.89 1.26 -14.06
N GLU A 67 -8.02 0.32 -14.45
CA GLU A 67 -8.13 -1.13 -14.19
C GLU A 67 -7.99 -1.48 -12.69
N TYR A 68 -7.20 -0.68 -11.97
CA TYR A 68 -7.15 -0.76 -10.53
C TYR A 68 -8.40 -0.08 -9.97
N GLY A 69 -9.27 -0.81 -9.25
CA GLY A 69 -10.42 -0.26 -8.53
C GLY A 69 -10.08 0.83 -7.49
N TRP A 70 -10.88 0.92 -6.43
CA TRP A 70 -10.69 1.92 -5.37
C TRP A 70 -9.55 1.55 -4.41
N THR A 71 -8.35 2.06 -4.70
CA THR A 71 -7.15 1.89 -3.84
C THR A 71 -7.15 2.85 -2.65
N THR A 72 -6.38 2.53 -1.60
CA THR A 72 -6.17 3.40 -0.42
C THR A 72 -5.74 4.81 -0.80
N GLN A 73 -4.90 4.96 -1.84
CA GLN A 73 -4.48 6.28 -2.34
C GLN A 73 -5.65 7.06 -2.96
N LYS A 74 -6.51 6.42 -3.76
CA LYS A 74 -7.72 7.06 -4.33
C LYS A 74 -8.69 7.46 -3.21
N VAL A 75 -8.90 6.58 -2.23
CA VAL A 75 -9.74 6.87 -1.06
C VAL A 75 -9.18 8.04 -0.25
N PHE A 76 -7.87 8.09 -0.01
CA PHE A 76 -7.23 9.20 0.71
C PHE A 76 -7.43 10.56 0.01
N HIS A 77 -7.28 10.62 -1.31
CA HIS A 77 -7.54 11.85 -2.07
C HIS A 77 -9.03 12.23 -2.10
N PHE A 78 -9.92 11.23 -2.23
CA PHE A 78 -11.36 11.45 -2.17
C PHE A 78 -11.80 12.00 -0.81
N LEU A 79 -11.33 11.40 0.29
CA LEU A 79 -11.62 11.88 1.64
C LEU A 79 -11.07 13.28 1.87
N ASN A 80 -9.86 13.60 1.40
CA ASN A 80 -9.34 14.97 1.45
C ASN A 80 -10.20 15.96 0.65
N PHE A 81 -10.68 15.58 -0.54
CA PHE A 81 -11.61 16.41 -1.31
C PHE A 81 -12.89 16.69 -0.51
N LEU A 82 -13.49 15.66 0.10
CA LEU A 82 -14.69 15.80 0.91
C LEU A 82 -14.45 16.68 2.15
N VAL A 83 -13.43 16.38 2.96
CA VAL A 83 -13.14 17.11 4.21
C VAL A 83 -12.89 18.59 3.93
N ASN A 84 -12.01 18.89 2.99
CA ASN A 84 -11.67 20.28 2.66
C ASN A 84 -12.83 20.98 1.94
N GLY A 85 -13.61 20.26 1.13
CA GLY A 85 -14.80 20.78 0.47
C GLY A 85 -15.91 21.17 1.47
N VAL A 86 -16.23 20.29 2.42
CA VAL A 86 -17.22 20.59 3.47
C VAL A 86 -16.73 21.75 4.34
N ARG A 87 -15.46 21.78 4.75
CA ARG A 87 -14.89 22.89 5.54
C ARG A 87 -14.94 24.22 4.76
N CYS A 88 -14.69 24.21 3.46
CA CYS A 88 -14.88 25.38 2.59
C CYS A 88 -16.34 25.87 2.64
N LEU A 89 -17.32 24.98 2.48
CA LEU A 89 -18.73 25.34 2.53
C LEU A 89 -19.13 25.92 3.89
N VAL A 90 -18.61 25.35 4.99
CA VAL A 90 -18.84 25.88 6.34
C VAL A 90 -18.35 27.33 6.46
N PHE A 91 -17.17 27.67 5.94
CA PHE A 91 -16.67 29.03 6.01
C PHE A 91 -17.34 30.01 5.03
N VAL A 92 -17.77 29.54 3.84
CA VAL A 92 -18.55 30.36 2.89
C VAL A 92 -19.91 30.72 3.49
N PHE A 93 -20.60 29.74 4.08
CA PHE A 93 -21.95 29.92 4.61
C PHE A 93 -21.96 30.21 6.12
N ARG A 94 -20.85 30.71 6.68
CA ARG A 94 -20.65 30.97 8.11
C ARG A 94 -21.85 31.67 8.76
N ARG A 95 -22.25 32.83 8.21
CA ARG A 95 -23.36 33.65 8.74
C ARG A 95 -24.69 32.92 8.70
N ASN A 96 -24.93 32.16 7.64
CA ASN A 96 -26.13 31.34 7.52
C ASN A 96 -26.12 30.25 8.59
N ILE A 97 -24.99 29.57 8.79
CA ILE A 97 -24.82 28.50 9.79
C ILE A 97 -25.06 29.03 11.20
N GLU A 98 -24.50 30.18 11.57
CA GLU A 98 -24.74 30.83 12.88
C GLU A 98 -26.22 31.15 13.13
N SER A 99 -26.99 31.41 12.07
CA SER A 99 -28.42 31.71 12.16
C SER A 99 -29.33 30.48 12.09
N ILE A 100 -28.79 29.27 11.86
CA ILE A 100 -29.59 28.06 11.75
C ILE A 100 -30.10 27.65 13.13
N HIS A 101 -31.43 27.50 13.24
CA HIS A 101 -32.09 26.85 14.36
C HIS A 101 -32.67 25.49 13.93
N PRO A 102 -32.61 24.46 14.78
CA PRO A 102 -32.01 24.41 16.12
C PRO A 102 -30.47 24.41 16.13
N SER A 103 -29.86 24.87 17.24
CA SER A 103 -28.40 25.03 17.43
C SER A 103 -27.61 23.73 17.25
N ILE A 104 -28.25 22.56 17.39
CA ILE A 104 -27.60 21.26 17.14
C ILE A 104 -27.03 21.13 15.72
N PHE A 105 -27.69 21.72 14.71
CA PHE A 105 -27.20 21.66 13.34
C PHE A 105 -25.88 22.41 13.18
N GLN A 106 -25.65 23.46 13.97
CA GLN A 106 -24.39 24.19 13.97
C GLN A 106 -23.25 23.30 14.48
N HIS A 107 -23.45 22.62 15.62
CA HIS A 107 -22.47 21.70 16.19
C HIS A 107 -22.16 20.54 15.23
N ILE A 108 -23.18 19.93 14.59
CA ILE A 108 -22.97 18.86 13.62
C ILE A 108 -22.13 19.35 12.42
N LEU A 109 -22.41 20.53 11.89
CA LEU A 109 -21.70 21.09 10.75
C LEU A 109 -20.25 21.50 11.09
N LEU A 110 -19.98 21.95 12.31
CA LEU A 110 -18.63 22.31 12.78
C LEU A 110 -17.79 21.07 13.14
N ASP A 111 -18.41 20.04 13.72
CA ASP A 111 -17.76 18.81 14.18
C ASP A 111 -17.52 17.81 13.03
N SER A 112 -18.42 17.72 12.05
CA SER A 112 -18.34 16.70 10.99
C SER A 112 -17.07 16.74 10.14
N PRO A 113 -16.50 17.91 9.74
CA PRO A 113 -15.23 17.93 9.02
C PRO A 113 -14.08 17.48 9.92
N SER A 114 -14.17 17.71 11.23
CA SER A 114 -13.18 17.27 12.22
C SER A 114 -13.14 15.74 12.36
N LEU A 115 -14.30 15.07 12.35
CA LEU A 115 -14.38 13.61 12.31
C LEU A 115 -13.84 13.04 10.99
N ALA A 116 -14.26 13.62 9.87
CA ALA A 116 -13.81 13.15 8.56
C ALA A 116 -12.30 13.40 8.36
N PHE A 117 -11.75 14.47 8.94
CA PHE A 117 -10.30 14.69 9.02
C PHE A 117 -9.62 13.55 9.80
N PHE A 118 -10.13 13.18 10.98
CA PHE A 118 -9.60 12.02 11.71
C PHE A 118 -9.61 10.74 10.86
N THR A 119 -10.73 10.40 10.22
CA THR A 119 -10.82 9.20 9.35
C THR A 119 -9.82 9.24 8.20
N THR A 120 -9.66 10.41 7.57
CA THR A 120 -8.72 10.61 6.46
C THR A 120 -7.29 10.27 6.86
N TYR A 121 -6.86 10.71 8.03
CA TYR A 121 -5.49 10.47 8.51
C TYR A 121 -5.34 9.14 9.25
N ALA A 122 -6.40 8.59 9.84
CA ALA A 122 -6.41 7.22 10.34
C ALA A 122 -6.23 6.21 9.19
N LEU A 123 -6.71 6.52 7.98
CA LEU A 123 -6.46 5.72 6.78
C LEU A 123 -4.96 5.70 6.42
N LEU A 124 -4.26 6.82 6.64
CA LEU A 124 -2.82 6.91 6.42
C LEU A 124 -2.03 6.12 7.47
N VAL A 125 -2.48 6.12 8.73
CA VAL A 125 -1.92 5.24 9.78
C VAL A 125 -2.14 3.76 9.42
N LEU A 126 -3.34 3.39 8.96
CA LEU A 126 -3.63 2.04 8.47
C LEU A 126 -2.67 1.66 7.34
N PHE A 127 -2.50 2.53 6.34
CA PHE A 127 -1.59 2.29 5.23
C PHE A 127 -0.14 2.03 5.70
N TRP A 128 0.34 2.76 6.70
CA TRP A 128 1.68 2.52 7.26
C TRP A 128 1.76 1.26 8.10
N ALA A 129 0.69 0.92 8.82
CA ALA A 129 0.61 -0.34 9.53
C ALA A 129 0.64 -1.52 8.55
N GLU A 130 -0.08 -1.45 7.43
CA GLU A 130 -0.06 -2.47 6.37
C GLU A 130 1.36 -2.65 5.82
N ILE A 131 2.04 -1.57 5.43
CA ILE A 131 3.42 -1.63 4.93
C ILE A 131 4.37 -2.23 5.99
N TYR A 132 4.25 -1.80 7.24
CA TYR A 132 5.10 -2.28 8.32
C TYR A 132 4.91 -3.78 8.61
N TYR A 133 3.67 -4.29 8.59
CA TYR A 133 3.37 -5.70 8.82
C TYR A 133 3.78 -6.58 7.63
N GLN A 134 3.52 -6.11 6.40
CA GLN A 134 3.97 -6.77 5.17
C GLN A 134 5.49 -6.91 5.13
N ALA A 135 6.22 -5.83 5.44
CA ALA A 135 7.68 -5.86 5.54
C ALA A 135 8.23 -6.75 6.67
N ARG A 136 7.38 -7.32 7.50
CA ARG A 136 7.76 -8.30 8.53
C ARG A 136 7.20 -9.70 8.26
N ALA A 137 6.55 -9.91 7.12
CA ALA A 137 5.82 -11.13 6.80
C ALA A 137 4.85 -11.55 7.92
N VAL A 138 4.22 -10.56 8.57
CA VAL A 138 3.18 -10.80 9.60
C VAL A 138 1.82 -10.52 8.96
N SER A 139 0.81 -11.33 9.30
CA SER A 139 -0.54 -11.19 8.75
C SER A 139 -1.13 -9.78 8.95
N THR A 140 -1.80 -9.29 7.91
CA THR A 140 -2.46 -7.97 7.89
C THR A 140 -3.96 -8.04 8.13
N ASP A 141 -4.52 -9.22 8.31
CA ASP A 141 -5.97 -9.49 8.26
C ASP A 141 -6.77 -8.68 9.30
N GLY A 142 -6.16 -8.40 10.45
CA GLY A 142 -6.78 -7.62 11.53
C GLY A 142 -6.75 -6.10 11.33
N LEU A 143 -5.91 -5.57 10.43
CA LEU A 143 -5.66 -4.12 10.35
C LEU A 143 -6.86 -3.35 9.79
N ARG A 144 -7.41 -3.77 8.65
CA ARG A 144 -8.58 -3.12 8.03
C ARG A 144 -9.84 -3.21 8.90
N PRO A 145 -10.22 -4.40 9.46
CA PRO A 145 -11.32 -4.49 10.40
C PRO A 145 -11.13 -3.59 11.64
N SER A 146 -9.89 -3.48 12.16
CA SER A 146 -9.60 -2.59 13.28
C SER A 146 -9.82 -1.12 12.90
N PHE A 147 -9.37 -0.68 11.73
CA PHE A 147 -9.64 0.67 11.23
C PHE A 147 -11.14 0.96 11.15
N PHE A 148 -11.93 0.05 10.56
CA PHE A 148 -13.39 0.21 10.48
C PHE A 148 -14.04 0.24 11.86
N THR A 149 -13.62 -0.65 12.76
CA THR A 149 -14.15 -0.72 14.14
C THR A 149 -13.84 0.56 14.92
N ILE A 150 -12.61 1.06 14.85
CA ILE A 150 -12.20 2.30 15.52
C ILE A 150 -13.03 3.49 15.02
N ASN A 151 -13.16 3.64 13.69
CA ASN A 151 -13.98 4.72 13.13
C ASN A 151 -15.45 4.57 13.52
N ALA A 152 -16.02 3.36 13.44
CA ALA A 152 -17.40 3.11 13.84
C ALA A 152 -17.65 3.50 15.30
N VAL A 153 -16.74 3.14 16.22
CA VAL A 153 -16.83 3.53 17.63
C VAL A 153 -16.73 5.04 17.81
N VAL A 154 -15.77 5.70 17.16
CA VAL A 154 -15.61 7.17 17.24
C VAL A 154 -16.87 7.88 16.77
N TYR A 155 -17.43 7.47 15.62
CA TYR A 155 -18.64 8.06 15.07
C TYR A 155 -19.87 7.76 15.93
N ALA A 156 -20.00 6.55 16.47
CA ALA A 156 -21.09 6.19 17.36
C ALA A 156 -21.10 7.03 18.64
N ILE A 157 -19.92 7.24 19.26
CA ILE A 157 -19.78 8.09 20.44
C ILE A 157 -20.15 9.54 20.08
N GLN A 158 -19.67 10.07 18.95
CA GLN A 158 -20.00 11.43 18.53
C GLN A 158 -21.50 11.62 18.27
N ILE A 159 -22.14 10.68 17.57
CA ILE A 159 -23.59 10.72 17.31
C ILE A 159 -24.36 10.66 18.64
N ALA A 160 -23.94 9.82 19.59
CA ALA A 160 -24.56 9.77 20.91
C ALA A 160 -24.44 11.10 21.65
N MET A 161 -23.28 11.77 21.59
CA MET A 161 -23.10 13.10 22.18
C MET A 161 -23.98 14.16 21.50
N TRP A 162 -24.11 14.14 20.17
CA TRP A 162 -25.04 15.02 19.45
C TRP A 162 -26.50 14.80 19.88
N LEU A 163 -26.93 13.55 20.05
CA LEU A 163 -28.28 13.24 20.53
C LEU A 163 -28.52 13.73 21.96
N VAL A 164 -27.53 13.58 22.85
CA VAL A 164 -27.61 14.11 24.22
C VAL A 164 -27.66 15.64 24.21
N MET A 165 -26.85 16.30 23.39
CA MET A 165 -26.87 17.75 23.22
C MET A 165 -28.20 18.26 22.65
N ALA A 166 -28.81 17.51 21.73
CA ALA A 166 -30.11 17.82 21.15
C ALA A 166 -31.26 17.75 22.18
N TRP A 167 -31.17 16.85 23.16
CA TRP A 167 -32.14 16.75 24.23
C TRP A 167 -31.95 17.85 25.28
N LYS A 168 -30.73 17.97 25.83
CA LYS A 168 -30.40 18.96 26.85
C LYS A 168 -28.94 19.38 26.77
N THR A 169 -28.72 20.60 26.30
CA THR A 169 -27.40 21.21 26.32
C THR A 169 -27.02 21.57 27.76
N THR A 170 -25.99 20.94 28.30
CA THR A 170 -25.39 21.30 29.59
C THR A 170 -23.90 21.60 29.37
N PRO A 171 -23.29 22.52 30.14
CA PRO A 171 -21.87 22.84 30.01
C PRO A 171 -20.96 21.61 30.08
N ILE A 172 -21.34 20.61 30.91
CA ILE A 172 -20.59 19.36 31.05
C ILE A 172 -20.55 18.58 29.74
N VAL A 173 -21.66 18.50 29.00
CA VAL A 173 -21.71 17.77 27.73
C VAL A 173 -20.86 18.47 26.66
N PHE A 174 -20.83 19.80 26.66
CA PHE A 174 -19.97 20.59 25.78
C PHE A 174 -18.48 20.31 26.05
N ILE A 175 -18.05 20.40 27.31
CA ILE A 175 -16.68 20.09 27.74
C ILE A 175 -16.32 18.64 27.35
N LEU A 176 -17.22 17.67 27.60
CA LEU A 176 -16.98 16.27 27.23
C LEU A 176 -16.80 16.09 25.72
N SER A 177 -17.55 16.81 24.89
CA SER A 177 -17.40 16.76 23.43
C SER A 177 -16.03 17.29 22.98
N LYS A 178 -15.55 18.40 23.56
CA LYS A 178 -14.20 18.93 23.29
C LYS A 178 -13.10 17.98 23.75
N MET A 179 -13.23 17.44 24.95
CA MET A 179 -12.29 16.44 25.49
C MET A 179 -12.28 15.14 24.67
N PHE A 180 -13.41 14.76 24.09
CA PHE A 180 -13.48 13.63 23.17
C PHE A 180 -12.65 13.89 21.90
N PHE A 181 -12.80 15.06 21.25
CA PHE A 181 -11.97 15.42 20.10
C PHE A 181 -10.48 15.54 20.45
N ALA A 182 -10.15 16.01 21.65
CA ALA A 182 -8.77 16.00 22.16
C ALA A 182 -8.24 14.56 22.25
N GLY A 183 -9.01 13.64 22.84
CA GLY A 183 -8.68 12.22 22.94
C GLY A 183 -8.50 11.56 21.58
N VAL A 184 -9.44 11.74 20.65
CA VAL A 184 -9.36 11.22 19.27
C VAL A 184 -8.10 11.74 18.57
N SER A 185 -7.76 13.01 18.76
CA SER A 185 -6.55 13.60 18.20
C SER A 185 -5.28 13.01 18.81
N LEU A 186 -5.25 12.78 20.13
CA LEU A 186 -4.13 12.12 20.80
C LEU A 186 -3.92 10.69 20.28
N PHE A 187 -5.00 9.91 20.11
CA PHE A 187 -4.92 8.57 19.56
C PHE A 187 -4.39 8.57 18.12
N ALA A 188 -4.80 9.52 17.28
CA ALA A 188 -4.25 9.68 15.95
C ALA A 188 -2.75 10.02 15.98
N ALA A 189 -2.32 10.95 16.84
CA ALA A 189 -0.91 11.28 17.02
C ALA A 189 -0.09 10.06 17.45
N LEU A 190 -0.57 9.29 18.43
CA LEU A 190 0.08 8.05 18.86
C LEU A 190 0.13 7.01 17.73
N GLY A 191 -0.91 6.90 16.91
CA GLY A 191 -0.93 6.03 15.73
C GLY A 191 0.20 6.37 14.74
N PHE A 192 0.37 7.66 14.43
CA PHE A 192 1.49 8.12 13.59
C PHE A 192 2.85 7.85 14.24
N LEU A 193 2.99 8.11 15.54
CA LEU A 193 4.24 7.86 16.26
C LEU A 193 4.60 6.36 16.28
N VAL A 194 3.63 5.48 16.54
CA VAL A 194 3.85 4.03 16.62
C VAL A 194 4.10 3.44 15.24
N TYR A 195 3.17 3.59 14.29
CA TYR A 195 3.29 2.92 13.00
C TYR A 195 4.25 3.64 12.06
N GLY A 196 4.20 4.97 12.02
CA GLY A 196 5.15 5.78 11.24
C GLY A 196 6.56 5.73 11.79
N GLY A 197 6.72 5.85 13.10
CA GLY A 197 8.02 5.73 13.76
C GLY A 197 8.63 4.33 13.60
N ARG A 198 7.85 3.26 13.78
CA ARG A 198 8.33 1.89 13.55
C ARG A 198 8.74 1.65 12.10
N LEU A 199 7.93 2.10 11.14
CA LEU A 199 8.25 2.02 9.71
C LEU A 199 9.53 2.81 9.39
N PHE A 200 9.65 4.04 9.90
CA PHE A 200 10.85 4.86 9.73
C PHE A 200 12.11 4.19 10.29
N LEU A 201 12.07 3.69 11.52
CA LEU A 201 13.19 2.99 12.15
C LEU A 201 13.55 1.69 11.41
N MET A 202 12.54 0.96 10.92
CA MET A 202 12.76 -0.24 10.11
C MET A 202 13.49 0.11 8.81
N LEU A 203 13.05 1.17 8.12
CA LEU A 203 13.70 1.64 6.89
C LEU A 203 15.11 2.21 7.13
N GLN A 204 15.42 2.71 8.34
CA GLN A 204 16.76 3.20 8.71
C GLN A 204 17.78 2.08 8.98
N ARG A 205 17.34 0.87 9.35
CA ARG A 205 18.25 -0.23 9.72
C ARG A 205 19.01 -0.83 8.54
N PHE A 206 18.59 -0.54 7.31
CA PHE A 206 19.29 -0.96 6.10
C PHE A 206 20.20 0.18 5.63
N PRO A 207 21.44 -0.09 5.20
CA PRO A 207 22.38 0.95 4.77
C PRO A 207 21.75 1.81 3.66
N VAL A 208 21.58 3.12 3.92
CA VAL A 208 20.86 4.05 3.04
C VAL A 208 21.77 4.53 1.91
N GLU A 209 22.17 3.62 1.02
CA GLU A 209 23.14 3.92 -0.04
C GLU A 209 22.49 4.48 -1.32
N SER A 210 21.18 4.26 -1.55
CA SER A 210 20.48 4.75 -2.76
C SER A 210 19.68 6.06 -2.55
N LYS A 211 19.73 6.96 -3.55
CA LYS A 211 19.00 8.26 -3.55
C LYS A 211 17.47 8.07 -3.46
N GLY A 212 16.93 7.00 -4.03
CA GLY A 212 15.50 6.68 -4.01
C GLY A 212 14.99 6.19 -2.66
N ARG A 213 15.76 5.31 -1.99
CA ARG A 213 15.42 4.79 -0.65
C ARG A 213 15.52 5.90 0.42
N ARG A 214 16.55 6.77 0.33
CA ARG A 214 16.64 7.98 1.16
C ARG A 214 15.42 8.89 1.01
N LYS A 215 14.93 9.05 -0.23
CA LYS A 215 13.73 9.86 -0.50
C LYS A 215 12.48 9.21 0.11
N LYS A 216 12.29 7.90 -0.01
CA LYS A 216 11.15 7.20 0.60
C LYS A 216 11.18 7.24 2.13
N LEU A 217 12.36 7.06 2.72
CA LEU A 217 12.57 7.23 4.16
C LEU A 217 12.23 8.66 4.60
N GLN A 218 12.67 9.67 3.84
CA GLN A 218 12.32 11.08 4.08
C GLN A 218 10.82 11.33 3.92
N GLU A 219 10.15 10.75 2.92
CA GLU A 219 8.70 10.86 2.73
C GLU A 219 7.95 10.33 3.96
N VAL A 220 8.29 9.12 4.44
CA VAL A 220 7.69 8.54 5.67
C VAL A 220 7.99 9.41 6.88
N GLY A 221 9.25 9.82 7.07
CA GLY A 221 9.66 10.67 8.19
C GLY A 221 8.93 12.01 8.22
N TYR A 222 8.92 12.74 7.09
CA TYR A 222 8.24 14.04 6.98
C TYR A 222 6.75 13.93 7.23
N VAL A 223 6.07 12.97 6.61
CA VAL A 223 4.63 12.80 6.83
C VAL A 223 4.37 12.40 8.28
N THR A 224 5.24 11.60 8.90
CA THR A 224 5.06 11.16 10.31
C THR A 224 5.15 12.37 11.23
N THR A 225 6.19 13.18 11.07
CA THR A 225 6.40 14.37 11.88
C THR A 225 5.29 15.40 11.66
N ILE A 226 4.91 15.68 10.41
CA ILE A 226 3.84 16.64 10.09
C ILE A 226 2.52 16.21 10.74
N CYS A 227 2.09 14.96 10.54
CA CYS A 227 0.83 14.47 11.08
C CYS A 227 0.86 14.35 12.60
N PHE A 228 1.96 13.85 13.19
CA PHE A 228 2.13 13.78 14.65
C PHE A 228 2.03 15.17 15.29
N SER A 229 2.80 16.15 14.79
CA SER A 229 2.78 17.51 15.31
C SER A 229 1.41 18.17 15.12
N CYS A 230 0.78 18.00 13.96
CA CYS A 230 -0.57 18.46 13.66
C CYS A 230 -1.59 17.94 14.69
N PHE A 231 -1.67 16.62 14.88
CA PHE A 231 -2.63 16.02 15.80
C PHE A 231 -2.30 16.29 17.27
N LEU A 232 -1.03 16.48 17.63
CA LEU A 232 -0.62 16.88 18.96
C LEU A 232 -1.06 18.32 19.28
N VAL A 233 -0.81 19.26 18.36
CA VAL A 233 -1.29 20.65 18.50
C VAL A 233 -2.81 20.66 18.55
N ARG A 234 -3.48 19.86 17.72
CA ARG A 234 -4.94 19.70 17.77
C ARG A 234 -5.43 19.21 19.13
N CYS A 235 -4.79 18.20 19.71
CA CYS A 235 -5.12 17.70 21.05
C CYS A 235 -4.99 18.82 22.10
N ILE A 236 -3.88 19.54 22.09
CA ILE A 236 -3.60 20.62 23.06
C ILE A 236 -4.63 21.76 22.91
N MET A 237 -4.89 22.19 21.67
CA MET A 237 -5.85 23.26 21.39
C MET A 237 -7.28 22.86 21.76
N MET A 238 -7.68 21.60 21.57
CA MET A 238 -9.00 21.12 22.00
C MET A 238 -9.13 21.07 23.53
N CYS A 239 -8.04 20.82 24.27
CA CYS A 239 -8.05 20.98 25.72
C CYS A 239 -8.24 22.46 26.13
N PHE A 240 -7.55 23.41 25.48
CA PHE A 240 -7.75 24.83 25.76
C PHE A 240 -9.18 25.28 25.42
N ASN A 241 -9.70 24.90 24.25
CA ASN A 241 -11.09 25.14 23.84
C ASN A 241 -12.11 24.60 24.87
N ALA A 242 -11.80 23.51 25.58
CA ALA A 242 -12.69 22.96 26.60
C ALA A 242 -12.78 23.79 27.90
N PHE A 243 -11.77 24.62 28.20
CA PHE A 243 -11.65 25.28 29.51
C PHE A 243 -11.43 26.80 29.45
N ASP A 244 -11.16 27.36 28.27
CA ASP A 244 -10.89 28.78 28.07
C ASP A 244 -11.74 29.34 26.92
N GLU A 245 -12.67 30.24 27.24
CA GLU A 245 -13.55 30.90 26.27
C GLU A 245 -12.77 31.71 25.23
N ALA A 246 -11.59 32.25 25.58
CA ALA A 246 -10.75 32.99 24.63
C ALA A 246 -10.07 32.08 23.60
N ALA A 247 -10.09 30.77 23.82
CA ALA A 247 -9.57 29.74 22.94
C ALA A 247 -10.67 28.97 22.20
N ASP A 248 -11.92 29.44 22.25
CA ASP A 248 -13.05 28.76 21.62
C ASP A 248 -12.95 28.83 20.08
N LEU A 249 -12.90 27.65 19.46
CA LEU A 249 -12.80 27.48 18.00
C LEU A 249 -14.17 27.30 17.33
N ASP A 250 -15.24 27.09 18.10
CA ASP A 250 -16.61 27.05 17.60
C ASP A 250 -17.18 28.46 17.46
N VAL A 251 -16.67 29.39 18.26
CA VAL A 251 -16.98 30.81 18.14
C VAL A 251 -16.27 31.34 16.91
N LEU A 252 -17.06 31.53 15.85
CA LEU A 252 -16.55 32.06 14.60
C LEU A 252 -16.23 33.58 14.70
N ASP A 253 -16.56 34.24 15.82
CA ASP A 253 -16.19 35.65 16.10
C ASP A 253 -14.74 35.84 16.58
N HIS A 254 -13.93 34.76 16.64
CA HIS A 254 -12.48 34.84 16.82
C HIS A 254 -11.73 34.60 15.51
N PRO A 255 -11.80 35.52 14.52
CA PRO A 255 -11.32 35.27 13.16
C PRO A 255 -9.82 35.01 13.11
N VAL A 256 -9.00 35.72 13.90
CA VAL A 256 -7.54 35.57 13.83
C VAL A 256 -7.07 34.27 14.51
N LEU A 257 -7.70 33.87 15.61
CA LEU A 257 -7.45 32.58 16.25
C LEU A 257 -7.84 31.43 15.31
N ASN A 258 -9.06 31.47 14.75
CA ASN A 258 -9.53 30.49 13.78
C ASN A 258 -8.62 30.41 12.56
N PHE A 259 -8.24 31.56 11.99
CA PHE A 259 -7.29 31.61 10.89
C PHE A 259 -5.98 30.90 11.21
N THR A 260 -5.38 31.24 12.35
CA THR A 260 -4.10 30.66 12.78
C THR A 260 -4.23 29.15 13.00
N TYR A 261 -5.27 28.71 13.69
CA TYR A 261 -5.54 27.31 13.97
C TYR A 261 -5.75 26.51 12.68
N TYR A 262 -6.72 26.88 11.85
CA TYR A 262 -7.06 26.12 10.65
C TYR A 262 -5.93 26.14 9.62
N LEU A 263 -5.18 27.25 9.51
CA LEU A 263 -4.01 27.32 8.65
C LEU A 263 -2.91 26.34 9.08
N LEU A 264 -2.52 26.36 10.37
CA LEU A 264 -1.38 25.59 10.86
C LEU A 264 -1.71 24.12 11.14
N VAL A 265 -2.94 23.83 11.57
CA VAL A 265 -3.35 22.50 12.05
C VAL A 265 -4.09 21.71 10.97
N GLU A 266 -4.70 22.34 9.97
CA GLU A 266 -5.46 21.61 8.95
C GLU A 266 -4.95 21.85 7.52
N ILE A 267 -4.90 23.10 7.07
CA ILE A 267 -4.59 23.45 5.68
C ILE A 267 -3.13 23.12 5.35
N LEU A 268 -2.18 23.58 6.16
CA LEU A 268 -0.75 23.38 5.91
C LEU A 268 -0.38 21.89 5.98
N PRO A 269 -0.76 21.11 7.01
CA PRO A 269 -0.53 19.67 7.05
C PRO A 269 -1.14 18.95 5.84
N SER A 270 -2.40 19.23 5.49
CA SER A 270 -3.06 18.58 4.34
C SER A 270 -2.39 18.90 3.02
N SER A 271 -1.99 20.16 2.82
CA SER A 271 -1.27 20.58 1.61
C SER A 271 0.09 19.89 1.50
N LEU A 272 0.85 19.82 2.59
CA LEU A 272 2.16 19.16 2.61
C LEU A 272 2.06 17.65 2.39
N VAL A 273 1.11 16.98 3.05
CA VAL A 273 0.91 15.54 2.89
C VAL A 273 0.46 15.20 1.47
N LEU A 274 -0.49 15.94 0.91
CA LEU A 274 -0.89 15.77 -0.50
C LEU A 274 0.27 16.02 -1.47
N PHE A 275 1.13 17.00 -1.18
CA PHE A 275 2.32 17.28 -1.99
C PHE A 275 3.36 16.15 -1.91
N ILE A 276 3.60 15.60 -0.71
CA ILE A 276 4.53 14.48 -0.53
C ILE A 276 4.01 13.22 -1.23
N LEU A 277 2.70 12.96 -1.13
CA LEU A 277 2.04 11.76 -1.68
C LEU A 277 1.55 11.94 -3.14
N ARG A 278 1.96 12.99 -3.85
CA ARG A 278 1.51 13.29 -5.23
C ARG A 278 2.02 12.36 -6.32
N LYS A 279 2.89 11.40 -5.98
CA LYS A 279 3.53 10.53 -6.98
C LYS A 279 2.47 9.58 -7.55
N LEU A 280 2.33 9.59 -8.88
CA LEU A 280 1.41 8.70 -9.58
C LEU A 280 1.96 7.27 -9.60
N PRO A 281 1.08 6.25 -9.56
CA PRO A 281 1.49 4.88 -9.82
C PRO A 281 2.09 4.77 -11.25
N PRO A 282 3.11 3.92 -11.44
CA PRO A 282 3.69 3.66 -12.76
C PRO A 282 2.62 3.13 -13.72
N LYS A 283 2.71 3.45 -15.01
CA LYS A 283 1.88 2.77 -16.03
C LYS A 283 2.55 1.41 -16.21
N ARG A 284 1.91 0.33 -15.76
CA ARG A 284 2.32 -1.01 -16.19
C ARG A 284 1.76 -1.24 -17.59
N GLY A 285 2.55 -1.87 -18.47
CA GLY A 285 2.02 -2.47 -19.69
C GLY A 285 0.91 -3.45 -19.33
N VAL A 286 -0.05 -3.66 -20.23
CA VAL A 286 -1.29 -4.41 -19.98
C VAL A 286 -0.99 -5.78 -19.37
N THR A 287 -1.18 -5.89 -18.06
CA THR A 287 -1.43 -7.13 -17.32
C THR A 287 -2.43 -6.81 -16.23
N HIS A 288 -3.59 -7.46 -16.33
CA HIS A 288 -4.75 -7.24 -15.47
C HIS A 288 -4.41 -7.57 -14.01
N ILE A 289 -4.40 -6.56 -13.14
CA ILE A 289 -4.49 -6.75 -11.69
C ILE A 289 -5.67 -5.91 -11.20
N ILE A 290 -6.81 -6.56 -10.98
CA ILE A 290 -7.98 -5.96 -10.37
C ILE A 290 -7.66 -5.75 -8.89
N SER A 291 -7.29 -4.52 -8.51
CA SER A 291 -7.28 -4.17 -7.08
C SER A 291 -8.72 -4.15 -6.57
N GLU A 292 -8.96 -4.92 -5.50
CA GLU A 292 -10.27 -4.99 -4.85
C GLU A 292 -10.79 -3.59 -4.45
N PRO A 293 -12.08 -3.29 -4.68
CA PRO A 293 -12.67 -2.03 -4.29
C PRO A 293 -12.79 -1.92 -2.77
N VAL A 294 -12.15 -0.92 -2.17
CA VAL A 294 -12.44 -0.47 -0.80
C VAL A 294 -13.77 0.30 -0.81
N VAL A 295 -14.91 -0.41 -0.94
CA VAL A 295 -16.23 0.20 -0.72
C VAL A 295 -17.18 -0.80 -0.06
N LEU A 296 -17.25 -0.72 1.27
CA LEU A 296 -18.52 -0.73 1.98
C LEU A 296 -18.36 0.25 3.15
N VAL A 297 -19.39 1.07 3.42
CA VAL A 297 -19.51 2.00 4.58
C VAL A 297 -18.99 3.46 4.42
N LEU A 298 -19.17 4.10 3.26
CA LEU A 298 -19.31 5.59 3.23
C LEU A 298 -20.65 6.07 2.65
N LEU A 299 -21.58 5.16 2.40
CA LEU A 299 -22.94 5.44 1.92
C LEU A 299 -23.99 4.94 2.94
N PRO A 300 -24.10 5.61 4.09
CA PRO A 300 -25.44 5.82 4.63
C PRO A 300 -25.60 7.21 5.26
N ILE A 301 -25.30 8.28 4.50
CA ILE A 301 -25.78 9.64 4.83
C ILE A 301 -26.64 10.24 3.69
N LEU A 302 -26.71 9.63 2.49
CA LEU A 302 -27.48 10.21 1.37
C LEU A 302 -28.38 9.28 0.55
N CYS A 303 -28.56 8.01 0.88
CA CYS A 303 -29.61 7.22 0.21
C CYS A 303 -30.20 6.14 1.11
N CYS A 304 -31.51 6.22 1.29
CA CYS A 304 -32.35 5.15 1.82
C CYS A 304 -32.44 4.02 0.78
N ASP A 305 -32.72 2.82 1.31
CA ASP A 305 -33.23 1.60 0.65
C ASP A 305 -32.23 0.52 0.17
N SER A 306 -32.11 -0.48 1.06
CA SER A 306 -32.36 -1.91 0.84
C SER A 306 -31.84 -2.58 -0.45
N PHE A 307 -30.72 -3.30 -0.34
CA PHE A 307 -30.36 -4.40 -1.25
C PHE A 307 -30.52 -5.74 -0.54
N THR A 308 -31.61 -6.44 -0.83
CA THR A 308 -31.75 -7.89 -0.57
C THR A 308 -31.39 -8.64 -1.85
N LYS A 309 -30.56 -9.68 -1.72
CA LYS A 309 -30.25 -10.66 -2.77
C LYS A 309 -31.54 -11.24 -3.39
N LEU A 310 -31.57 -11.40 -4.71
CA LEU A 310 -32.23 -12.55 -5.33
C LEU A 310 -31.56 -12.86 -6.68
N ASN A 311 -30.80 -13.96 -6.71
CA ASN A 311 -30.43 -14.66 -7.93
C ASN A 311 -31.67 -15.40 -8.43
N ASP A 312 -32.10 -15.11 -9.65
CA ASP A 312 -32.76 -16.14 -10.46
C ASP A 312 -32.50 -15.84 -11.94
N PHE A 313 -31.66 -16.68 -12.56
CA PHE A 313 -31.41 -16.66 -14.00
C PHE A 313 -32.22 -17.80 -14.61
N ARG A 314 -33.18 -17.44 -15.47
CA ARG A 314 -33.81 -18.39 -16.38
C ARG A 314 -33.25 -18.14 -17.78
N SER A 315 -32.64 -19.17 -18.36
CA SER A 315 -32.24 -19.18 -19.76
C SER A 315 -33.47 -19.19 -20.66
N ASP A 316 -33.43 -18.45 -21.76
CA ASP A 316 -34.28 -18.74 -22.90
C ASP A 316 -33.48 -18.61 -24.21
N GLU A 317 -33.74 -19.56 -25.12
CA GLU A 317 -33.01 -19.79 -26.36
C GLU A 317 -33.41 -18.79 -27.44
N SER A 318 -32.74 -17.64 -27.50
CA SER A 318 -32.56 -16.87 -28.73
C SER A 318 -31.56 -15.74 -28.48
N GLY A 319 -30.35 -15.87 -29.01
CA GLY A 319 -29.23 -14.94 -28.78
C GLY A 319 -29.47 -13.52 -29.30
N LEU A 320 -30.26 -12.72 -28.56
CA LEU A 320 -30.49 -11.30 -28.83
C LEU A 320 -30.92 -10.58 -27.54
N PHE A 321 -29.98 -9.95 -26.83
CA PHE A 321 -30.31 -9.04 -25.72
C PHE A 321 -30.67 -7.65 -26.25
N LYS A 322 -31.97 -7.32 -26.25
CA LYS A 322 -32.47 -5.93 -26.29
C LYS A 322 -32.81 -5.51 -24.85
N ARG A 323 -32.23 -4.40 -24.37
CA ARG A 323 -32.71 -3.73 -23.16
C ARG A 323 -33.35 -2.39 -23.54
N SER A 324 -34.67 -2.32 -23.44
CA SER A 324 -35.42 -1.06 -23.40
C SER A 324 -35.83 -0.82 -21.95
N LEU A 325 -35.46 0.32 -21.39
CA LEU A 325 -35.97 0.80 -20.10
C LEU A 325 -36.80 2.05 -20.37
N ILE A 326 -38.12 1.88 -20.28
CA ILE A 326 -39.08 2.98 -20.25
C ILE A 326 -39.18 3.45 -18.80
N PHE A 327 -38.82 4.71 -18.54
CA PHE A 327 -39.13 5.39 -17.28
C PHE A 327 -40.34 6.28 -17.47
N THR A 328 -41.42 6.00 -16.75
CA THR A 328 -42.47 6.98 -16.48
C THR A 328 -42.45 7.31 -15.00
N ASN A 329 -42.08 8.54 -14.63
CA ASN A 329 -42.75 9.18 -13.49
C ASN A 329 -42.75 10.70 -13.64
N SER A 330 -43.91 11.26 -13.35
CA SER A 330 -44.32 12.65 -13.52
C SER A 330 -43.86 13.50 -12.35
N SER A 331 -42.88 14.39 -12.55
CA SER A 331 -42.74 15.71 -11.90
C SER A 331 -41.45 16.40 -12.36
N PHE A 332 -41.62 17.52 -13.07
CA PHE A 332 -40.64 18.48 -13.61
C PHE A 332 -39.85 18.12 -14.89
N PRO A 333 -39.66 19.09 -15.82
CA PRO A 333 -39.34 18.84 -17.22
C PRO A 333 -37.94 19.36 -17.58
N PHE A 334 -36.95 18.49 -17.65
CA PHE A 334 -35.77 18.68 -18.50
C PHE A 334 -35.33 17.30 -18.98
N GLN A 335 -35.74 16.94 -20.21
CA GLN A 335 -35.26 15.75 -20.90
C GLN A 335 -33.86 16.05 -21.45
N LEU A 336 -32.84 15.41 -20.89
CA LEU A 336 -31.58 15.20 -21.60
C LEU A 336 -31.58 13.75 -22.10
N GLN A 337 -31.95 13.57 -23.37
CA GLN A 337 -31.92 12.27 -24.03
C GLN A 337 -30.50 12.02 -24.55
N MET A 338 -29.70 11.25 -23.80
CA MET A 338 -28.43 10.73 -24.32
C MET A 338 -28.73 9.46 -25.14
N THR A 339 -28.81 9.62 -26.46
CA THR A 339 -28.74 8.50 -27.39
C THR A 339 -27.26 8.23 -27.67
N ILE A 340 -26.70 7.16 -27.10
CA ILE A 340 -25.39 6.66 -27.54
C ILE A 340 -25.64 5.85 -28.80
N LEU A 341 -25.42 6.48 -29.96
CA LEU A 341 -25.21 5.80 -31.22
C LEU A 341 -23.81 5.17 -31.17
N CYS A 342 -23.74 3.84 -31.14
CA CYS A 342 -22.51 3.16 -31.54
C CYS A 342 -22.42 3.23 -33.07
N GLU A 343 -21.74 4.25 -33.59
CA GLU A 343 -21.27 4.25 -34.97
C GLU A 343 -20.06 3.31 -35.08
N HIS A 344 -20.16 2.31 -35.96
CA HIS A 344 -18.99 1.57 -36.44
C HIS A 344 -18.09 2.52 -37.25
N PRO A 345 -16.75 2.50 -37.07
CA PRO A 345 -15.88 3.20 -37.99
C PRO A 345 -15.90 2.51 -39.37
N PRO A 346 -15.85 3.29 -40.48
CA PRO A 346 -15.94 2.76 -41.84
C PRO A 346 -14.64 2.08 -42.28
N ALA A 347 -14.80 1.05 -43.10
CA ALA A 347 -13.73 0.40 -43.85
C ALA A 347 -13.15 1.34 -44.92
N PHE A 348 -11.84 1.57 -44.86
CA PHE A 348 -10.93 2.00 -45.93
C PHE A 348 -9.57 1.44 -45.51
N GLY A 349 -8.73 0.77 -46.30
CA GLY A 349 -8.47 0.72 -47.73
C GLY A 349 -6.96 0.42 -47.79
N GLY A 350 -6.57 -0.70 -48.39
CA GLY A 350 -5.30 -1.38 -48.09
C GLY A 350 -4.00 -0.65 -48.44
N VAL A 351 -2.93 -1.07 -47.75
CA VAL A 351 -1.55 -1.12 -48.27
C VAL A 351 -0.93 -2.41 -47.71
N GLU A 352 -0.60 -3.34 -48.61
CA GLU A 352 0.14 -4.57 -48.31
C GLU A 352 1.59 -4.25 -47.91
N LEU A 353 2.04 -4.72 -46.75
CA LEU A 353 3.42 -5.14 -46.54
C LEU A 353 3.36 -6.44 -45.73
N GLY A 354 3.74 -7.53 -46.37
CA GLY A 354 3.49 -8.89 -45.89
C GLY A 354 4.35 -9.26 -44.68
N GLU A 355 3.68 -9.79 -43.67
CA GLU A 355 4.29 -10.64 -42.64
C GLU A 355 3.47 -11.93 -42.49
N LYS A 356 4.19 -13.04 -42.40
CA LYS A 356 3.65 -14.40 -42.32
C LYS A 356 2.76 -14.55 -41.09
N SER A 357 1.51 -14.92 -41.30
CA SER A 357 0.58 -15.35 -40.27
C SER A 357 0.97 -16.73 -39.73
N VAL A 358 1.32 -16.81 -38.44
CA VAL A 358 1.13 -18.01 -37.63
C VAL A 358 -0.25 -17.86 -36.95
N PRO A 359 -1.18 -18.83 -37.05
CA PRO A 359 -2.46 -18.74 -36.37
C PRO A 359 -2.23 -18.92 -34.87
N VAL A 360 -2.65 -17.95 -34.07
CA VAL A 360 -2.80 -18.11 -32.62
C VAL A 360 -4.26 -18.49 -32.40
N ASP A 361 -4.50 -19.74 -32.02
CA ASP A 361 -5.80 -20.21 -31.58
C ASP A 361 -6.14 -19.54 -30.23
N HIS A 362 -7.25 -18.82 -30.18
CA HIS A 362 -7.73 -18.09 -29.01
C HIS A 362 -8.33 -18.98 -27.91
N ASP A 363 -8.32 -20.30 -28.07
CA ASP A 363 -8.95 -21.27 -27.15
C ASP A 363 -7.99 -21.90 -26.11
N GLU A 364 -6.68 -21.67 -26.19
CA GLU A 364 -5.72 -22.23 -25.20
C GLU A 364 -5.58 -21.37 -23.92
N GLN A 365 -5.95 -20.09 -23.97
CA GLN A 365 -5.62 -19.12 -22.92
C GLN A 365 -6.57 -19.14 -21.71
N GLU A 366 -7.77 -19.72 -21.83
CA GLU A 366 -8.72 -19.84 -20.70
C GLU A 366 -8.46 -21.08 -19.82
N ASN A 367 -7.51 -21.95 -20.17
CA ASN A 367 -7.12 -23.11 -19.35
C ASN A 367 -5.86 -22.88 -18.49
N GLU A 368 -5.25 -21.69 -18.55
CA GLU A 368 -3.87 -21.43 -18.09
C GLU A 368 -3.65 -21.31 -16.56
N LEU A 369 -4.69 -21.40 -15.74
CA LEU A 369 -4.60 -21.52 -14.27
C LEU A 369 -5.06 -22.90 -13.74
N VAL A 370 -5.45 -23.80 -14.65
CA VAL A 370 -5.99 -25.14 -14.35
C VAL A 370 -4.88 -26.18 -14.53
N LEU A 371 -3.77 -26.03 -13.81
CA LEU A 371 -2.66 -26.98 -13.90
C LEU A 371 -2.76 -28.00 -12.77
N ASP A 372 -3.05 -29.25 -13.14
CA ASP A 372 -2.81 -30.47 -12.35
C ASP A 372 -1.36 -30.42 -11.82
N GLY A 373 -1.20 -30.02 -10.56
CA GLY A 373 0.08 -29.69 -9.96
C GLY A 373 0.97 -30.92 -9.85
N GLY A 374 0.38 -32.10 -9.67
CA GLY A 374 1.11 -33.38 -9.62
C GLY A 374 1.70 -33.79 -10.97
N PHE A 375 0.93 -33.70 -12.06
CA PHE A 375 1.38 -34.16 -13.38
C PHE A 375 2.46 -33.28 -13.99
N VAL A 376 2.30 -31.95 -13.88
CA VAL A 376 3.27 -30.99 -14.43
C VAL A 376 4.61 -31.13 -13.72
N VAL A 377 4.63 -31.13 -12.39
CA VAL A 377 5.88 -31.25 -11.60
C VAL A 377 6.62 -32.53 -11.97
N LYS A 378 5.92 -33.67 -12.04
CA LYS A 378 6.55 -34.95 -12.39
C LYS A 378 7.16 -34.92 -13.80
N ARG A 379 6.41 -34.44 -14.80
CA ARG A 379 6.89 -34.32 -16.18
C ARG A 379 8.11 -33.41 -16.28
N MET A 380 8.06 -32.25 -15.63
CA MET A 380 9.17 -31.29 -15.64
C MET A 380 10.42 -31.87 -14.97
N ARG A 381 10.29 -32.52 -13.80
CA ARG A 381 11.43 -33.20 -13.16
C ARG A 381 12.01 -34.33 -14.01
N GLU A 382 11.18 -35.10 -14.71
CA GLU A 382 11.65 -36.15 -15.63
C GLU A 382 12.41 -35.59 -16.84
N GLU A 383 11.96 -34.46 -17.38
CA GLU A 383 12.60 -33.82 -18.53
C GLU A 383 13.89 -33.10 -18.14
N TYR A 384 13.81 -32.21 -17.15
CA TYR A 384 14.89 -31.31 -16.75
C TYR A 384 15.88 -31.96 -15.77
N GLY A 385 15.47 -33.00 -15.03
CA GLY A 385 16.37 -33.75 -14.15
C GLY A 385 17.48 -34.52 -14.89
N LYS A 386 17.39 -34.63 -16.22
CA LYS A 386 18.46 -35.21 -17.06
C LYS A 386 19.68 -34.30 -17.18
N LEU A 387 19.51 -32.99 -16.94
CA LEU A 387 20.54 -31.96 -17.05
C LEU A 387 21.35 -32.08 -18.35
N SER A 388 20.65 -32.04 -19.47
CA SER A 388 21.21 -32.32 -20.80
C SER A 388 21.09 -31.14 -21.76
N ARG A 389 20.75 -29.94 -21.24
CA ARG A 389 20.54 -28.74 -22.05
C ARG A 389 21.88 -28.12 -22.42
N VAL A 390 22.68 -27.79 -21.42
CA VAL A 390 23.93 -27.02 -21.57
C VAL A 390 24.96 -27.47 -20.54
N GLU A 391 26.25 -27.45 -20.91
CA GLU A 391 27.36 -27.61 -19.98
C GLU A 391 28.09 -26.27 -19.80
N MET A 392 27.95 -25.67 -18.61
CA MET A 392 28.53 -24.36 -18.29
C MET A 392 28.86 -24.24 -16.80
N SER A 393 29.73 -23.30 -16.45
CA SER A 393 30.07 -22.95 -15.07
C SER A 393 28.96 -22.10 -14.44
N ILE A 394 28.99 -22.00 -13.11
CA ILE A 394 28.09 -21.10 -12.36
C ILE A 394 28.24 -19.65 -12.83
N TRP A 395 29.47 -19.20 -13.09
CA TRP A 395 29.70 -17.81 -13.49
C TRP A 395 29.22 -17.52 -14.92
N GLU A 396 29.39 -18.45 -15.86
CA GLU A 396 28.80 -18.33 -17.20
C GLU A 396 27.27 -18.29 -17.14
N CYS A 397 26.65 -19.01 -16.20
CA CYS A 397 25.21 -18.93 -15.94
C CYS A 397 24.77 -17.54 -15.44
N CYS A 398 25.52 -16.96 -14.49
CA CYS A 398 25.29 -15.58 -14.03
C CYS A 398 25.36 -14.58 -15.19
N GLU A 399 26.34 -14.75 -16.10
CA GLU A 399 26.51 -13.89 -17.27
C GLU A 399 25.37 -14.09 -18.30
N LEU A 400 24.86 -15.32 -18.47
CA LEU A 400 23.73 -15.61 -19.35
C LEU A 400 22.42 -14.95 -18.86
N LEU A 401 22.17 -14.98 -17.55
CA LEU A 401 20.98 -14.37 -16.96
C LEU A 401 20.95 -12.83 -17.03
N ASN A 402 22.07 -12.21 -17.37
CA ASN A 402 22.14 -10.77 -17.60
C ASN A 402 21.27 -10.31 -18.80
N GLU A 403 20.78 -11.25 -19.63
CA GLU A 403 19.90 -10.98 -20.77
C GLU A 403 18.40 -10.87 -20.41
N PHE A 404 18.00 -11.20 -19.16
CA PHE A 404 16.60 -11.22 -18.72
C PHE A 404 16.30 -10.28 -17.56
N ILE A 405 15.03 -9.83 -17.49
CA ILE A 405 14.44 -9.11 -16.36
C ILE A 405 13.29 -9.97 -15.83
N ASP A 406 13.27 -10.25 -14.53
CA ASP A 406 12.17 -10.98 -13.89
C ASP A 406 10.92 -10.08 -13.79
N GLU A 407 9.81 -10.47 -14.43
CA GLU A 407 8.57 -9.68 -14.44
C GLU A 407 7.68 -9.96 -13.22
N SER A 408 7.93 -11.05 -12.49
CA SER A 408 7.18 -11.41 -11.29
C SER A 408 7.61 -10.58 -10.07
N ASP A 409 8.84 -10.10 -10.08
CA ASP A 409 9.42 -9.28 -9.03
C ASP A 409 9.03 -7.80 -9.19
N PRO A 410 8.15 -7.24 -8.35
CA PRO A 410 7.72 -5.85 -8.48
C PRO A 410 8.82 -4.83 -8.17
N ASP A 411 9.97 -5.29 -7.62
CA ASP A 411 11.05 -4.46 -7.12
C ASP A 411 12.31 -4.47 -8.01
N LEU A 412 12.37 -5.31 -9.06
CA LEU A 412 13.55 -5.45 -9.94
C LEU A 412 13.37 -4.70 -11.28
N ASP A 413 14.19 -3.66 -11.53
CA ASP A 413 14.34 -3.02 -12.86
C ASP A 413 15.74 -3.31 -13.45
N GLU A 414 16.58 -4.07 -12.74
CA GLU A 414 18.01 -4.27 -13.01
C GLU A 414 18.32 -5.65 -13.62
N PRO A 415 19.49 -5.83 -14.28
CA PRO A 415 19.89 -7.14 -14.78
C PRO A 415 20.08 -8.15 -13.65
N GLN A 416 19.71 -9.42 -13.91
CA GLN A 416 19.65 -10.46 -12.88
C GLN A 416 20.97 -10.67 -12.11
N ILE A 417 22.14 -10.53 -12.77
CA ILE A 417 23.45 -10.68 -12.11
C ILE A 417 23.68 -9.69 -10.97
N GLU A 418 23.12 -8.47 -11.07
CA GLU A 418 23.21 -7.47 -10.01
C GLU A 418 22.43 -7.92 -8.77
N HIS A 419 21.24 -8.52 -8.95
CA HIS A 419 20.46 -9.08 -7.84
C HIS A 419 21.21 -10.19 -7.11
N LEU A 420 21.82 -11.12 -7.86
CA LEU A 420 22.62 -12.21 -7.30
C LEU A 420 23.78 -11.67 -6.45
N LEU A 421 24.52 -10.69 -6.98
CA LEU A 421 25.67 -10.10 -6.29
C LEU A 421 25.26 -9.22 -5.11
N GLN A 422 24.15 -8.49 -5.21
CA GLN A 422 23.62 -7.69 -4.09
C GLN A 422 23.23 -8.58 -2.92
N THR A 423 22.56 -9.69 -3.20
CA THR A 423 22.18 -10.68 -2.19
C THR A 423 23.44 -11.27 -1.54
N ALA A 424 24.39 -11.74 -2.36
CA ALA A 424 25.62 -12.36 -1.89
C ALA A 424 26.51 -11.39 -1.07
N GLU A 425 26.71 -10.16 -1.52
CA GLU A 425 27.55 -9.17 -0.82
C GLU A 425 26.89 -8.66 0.47
N ALA A 426 25.56 -8.54 0.49
CA ALA A 426 24.84 -8.17 1.70
C ALA A 426 24.96 -9.25 2.78
N ILE A 427 24.86 -10.53 2.39
CA ILE A 427 25.13 -11.66 3.29
C ILE A 427 26.58 -11.61 3.76
N ARG A 428 27.55 -11.49 2.83
CA ARG A 428 28.98 -11.46 3.13
C ARG A 428 29.38 -10.39 4.14
N LYS A 429 28.73 -9.22 4.07
CA LYS A 429 28.96 -8.13 5.01
C LYS A 429 28.54 -8.46 6.44
N ASP A 430 27.41 -9.13 6.60
CA ASP A 430 26.81 -9.41 7.91
C ASP A 430 27.28 -10.76 8.50
N TYR A 431 27.69 -11.71 7.64
CA TYR A 431 28.10 -13.07 8.01
C TYR A 431 29.47 -13.45 7.39
N PRO A 432 30.55 -12.69 7.63
CA PRO A 432 31.82 -12.82 6.90
C PRO A 432 32.48 -14.20 6.96
N ASP A 433 32.16 -14.99 7.99
CA ASP A 433 32.73 -16.32 8.22
C ASP A 433 31.90 -17.46 7.58
N GLU A 434 30.72 -17.18 7.03
CA GLU A 434 29.79 -18.17 6.46
C GLU A 434 29.84 -18.18 4.93
N ASP A 435 31.00 -18.53 4.38
CA ASP A 435 31.28 -18.42 2.94
C ASP A 435 30.35 -19.23 2.03
N TRP A 436 29.86 -20.38 2.49
CA TRP A 436 28.82 -21.16 1.81
C TRP A 436 27.52 -20.37 1.62
N LEU A 437 27.14 -19.53 2.59
CA LEU A 437 25.92 -18.72 2.53
C LEU A 437 26.06 -17.56 1.55
N HIS A 438 27.28 -17.04 1.37
CA HIS A 438 27.56 -16.04 0.33
C HIS A 438 27.33 -16.64 -1.05
N LEU A 439 27.81 -17.87 -1.25
CA LEU A 439 27.61 -18.60 -2.50
C LEU A 439 26.14 -18.96 -2.71
N THR A 440 25.40 -19.36 -1.66
CA THR A 440 23.94 -19.52 -1.72
C THR A 440 23.26 -18.25 -2.23
N GLY A 441 23.66 -17.08 -1.71
CA GLY A 441 23.24 -15.77 -2.21
C GLY A 441 23.46 -15.58 -3.71
N LEU A 442 24.62 -15.98 -4.22
CA LEU A 442 24.96 -15.84 -5.64
C LEU A 442 24.15 -16.79 -6.55
N ILE A 443 23.84 -18.00 -6.09
CA ILE A 443 23.30 -19.05 -6.97
C ILE A 443 21.79 -19.25 -6.90
N HIS A 444 21.11 -18.68 -5.89
CA HIS A 444 19.71 -19.02 -5.58
C HIS A 444 18.76 -18.91 -6.79
N ASP A 445 18.94 -17.86 -7.58
CA ASP A 445 18.08 -17.52 -8.70
C ASP A 445 18.56 -18.06 -10.06
N LEU A 446 19.66 -18.84 -10.07
CA LEU A 446 20.24 -19.32 -11.34
C LEU A 446 19.33 -20.28 -12.09
N GLY A 447 18.35 -20.89 -11.43
CA GLY A 447 17.35 -21.71 -12.11
C GLY A 447 16.44 -20.93 -13.06
N LYS A 448 16.46 -19.59 -13.02
CA LYS A 448 15.73 -18.73 -13.96
C LYS A 448 16.22 -18.88 -15.40
N VAL A 449 17.33 -19.58 -15.64
CA VAL A 449 17.80 -19.91 -17.00
C VAL A 449 16.80 -20.72 -17.80
N LEU A 450 15.81 -21.35 -17.15
CA LEU A 450 14.68 -22.00 -17.82
C LEU A 450 13.89 -21.07 -18.76
N LEU A 451 13.98 -19.74 -18.57
CA LEU A 451 13.41 -18.74 -19.47
C LEU A 451 14.19 -18.60 -20.79
N HIS A 452 15.45 -19.02 -20.82
CA HIS A 452 16.31 -18.86 -21.99
C HIS A 452 16.02 -19.97 -23.03
N PRO A 453 16.05 -19.67 -24.35
CA PRO A 453 15.76 -20.63 -25.41
C PRO A 453 16.60 -21.91 -25.37
N SER A 454 17.86 -21.83 -24.94
CA SER A 454 18.71 -23.03 -24.79
C SER A 454 18.23 -23.99 -23.71
N PHE A 455 17.35 -23.54 -22.81
CA PHE A 455 16.79 -24.32 -21.72
C PHE A 455 15.32 -24.66 -21.95
N GLY A 456 14.69 -24.20 -23.03
CA GLY A 456 13.31 -24.56 -23.39
C GLY A 456 12.31 -23.41 -23.39
N GLU A 457 12.72 -22.19 -23.05
CA GLU A 457 11.87 -20.97 -23.11
C GLU A 457 10.54 -21.16 -22.37
N LEU A 458 10.62 -21.62 -21.13
CA LEU A 458 9.42 -21.84 -20.34
C LEU A 458 8.71 -20.51 -20.04
N PRO A 459 7.37 -20.51 -19.96
CA PRO A 459 6.65 -19.33 -19.53
C PRO A 459 7.00 -18.98 -18.09
N GLN A 460 6.98 -17.68 -17.75
CA GLN A 460 7.43 -17.21 -16.43
C GLN A 460 6.71 -17.89 -15.25
N TRP A 461 5.41 -18.16 -15.35
CA TRP A 461 4.67 -18.84 -14.29
C TRP A 461 5.20 -20.25 -13.96
N ALA A 462 5.91 -20.89 -14.89
CA ALA A 462 6.52 -22.21 -14.71
C ALA A 462 7.98 -22.13 -14.20
N VAL A 463 8.49 -20.92 -13.94
CA VAL A 463 9.88 -20.66 -13.56
C VAL A 463 9.99 -19.81 -12.30
N VAL A 464 9.24 -18.72 -12.21
CA VAL A 464 9.35 -17.73 -11.11
C VAL A 464 8.12 -17.76 -10.20
N GLY A 465 8.25 -17.11 -9.04
CA GLY A 465 7.17 -16.97 -8.04
C GLY A 465 7.30 -17.91 -6.84
N ASP A 466 6.44 -17.66 -5.85
CA ASP A 466 6.43 -18.43 -4.59
C ASP A 466 6.09 -19.90 -4.84
N THR A 467 6.91 -20.80 -4.30
CA THR A 467 6.69 -22.24 -4.43
C THR A 467 5.85 -22.81 -3.30
N PHE A 468 5.06 -23.85 -3.58
CA PHE A 468 4.22 -24.53 -2.60
C PHE A 468 4.25 -26.06 -2.80
N PRO A 469 4.03 -26.86 -1.75
CA PRO A 469 3.86 -28.31 -1.87
C PRO A 469 2.66 -28.67 -2.76
N VAL A 470 2.88 -29.56 -3.74
CA VAL A 470 1.81 -30.18 -4.54
C VAL A 470 1.47 -31.56 -3.97
N GLY A 471 0.27 -32.09 -4.27
CA GLY A 471 -0.15 -33.41 -3.78
C GLY A 471 -0.64 -33.43 -2.33
N CYS A 472 -0.80 -32.27 -1.69
CA CYS A 472 -1.51 -32.07 -0.43
C CYS A 472 -2.32 -30.76 -0.48
N ALA A 473 -3.15 -30.50 0.54
CA ALA A 473 -3.99 -29.31 0.57
C ALA A 473 -3.18 -28.01 0.50
N PHE A 474 -3.63 -27.08 -0.33
CA PHE A 474 -3.04 -25.74 -0.46
C PHE A 474 -3.32 -24.91 0.80
N ASN A 475 -2.27 -24.40 1.43
CA ASN A 475 -2.37 -23.58 2.63
C ASN A 475 -2.87 -22.18 2.30
N GLU A 476 -3.76 -21.63 3.13
CA GLU A 476 -4.32 -20.28 2.95
C GLU A 476 -3.26 -19.17 2.96
N SER A 477 -2.05 -19.44 3.48
CA SER A 477 -0.93 -18.50 3.46
C SER A 477 -0.29 -18.30 2.08
N ILE A 478 -0.55 -19.18 1.11
CA ILE A 478 0.00 -19.04 -0.25
C ILE A 478 -0.55 -17.76 -0.88
N VAL A 479 0.34 -16.96 -1.47
CA VAL A 479 -0.04 -15.70 -2.14
C VAL A 479 -1.10 -16.00 -3.21
N HIS A 480 -2.21 -15.28 -3.12
CA HIS A 480 -3.39 -15.47 -3.97
C HIS A 480 -4.06 -16.85 -3.88
N HIS A 481 -4.07 -17.48 -2.70
CA HIS A 481 -4.75 -18.77 -2.42
C HIS A 481 -6.13 -18.95 -3.07
N LYS A 482 -6.93 -17.90 -3.17
CA LYS A 482 -8.27 -17.93 -3.79
C LYS A 482 -8.31 -18.50 -5.22
N TYR A 483 -7.25 -18.41 -6.00
CA TYR A 483 -7.23 -18.96 -7.36
C TYR A 483 -7.05 -20.49 -7.39
N PHE A 484 -6.60 -21.11 -6.30
CA PHE A 484 -6.45 -22.56 -6.24
C PHE A 484 -7.78 -23.31 -6.32
N THR A 485 -8.92 -22.66 -6.10
CA THR A 485 -10.23 -23.31 -6.29
C THR A 485 -10.47 -23.79 -7.73
N GLU A 486 -9.78 -23.19 -8.71
CA GLU A 486 -9.81 -23.58 -10.11
C GLU A 486 -8.81 -24.69 -10.44
N ASN A 487 -7.89 -25.01 -9.52
CA ASN A 487 -6.93 -26.10 -9.69
C ASN A 487 -7.63 -27.46 -9.53
N PRO A 488 -7.45 -28.42 -10.46
CA PRO A 488 -8.04 -29.75 -10.36
C PRO A 488 -7.72 -30.48 -9.05
N ASP A 489 -6.52 -30.27 -8.50
CA ASP A 489 -6.05 -30.92 -7.27
C ASP A 489 -6.78 -30.41 -6.02
N TYR A 490 -7.36 -29.20 -6.06
CA TYR A 490 -8.09 -28.61 -4.93
C TYR A 490 -9.31 -29.44 -4.53
N SER A 491 -10.01 -30.00 -5.52
CA SER A 491 -11.20 -30.83 -5.30
C SER A 491 -10.89 -32.34 -5.26
N ASN A 492 -9.65 -32.73 -5.56
CA ASN A 492 -9.24 -34.13 -5.62
C ASN A 492 -9.12 -34.72 -4.21
N SER A 493 -9.92 -35.74 -3.89
CA SER A 493 -9.93 -36.40 -2.58
C SER A 493 -8.60 -37.04 -2.16
N THR A 494 -7.69 -37.28 -3.11
CA THR A 494 -6.34 -37.79 -2.84
C THR A 494 -5.42 -36.69 -2.32
N TYR A 495 -5.61 -35.45 -2.77
CA TYR A 495 -4.69 -34.34 -2.51
C TYR A 495 -5.28 -33.30 -1.54
N ASN A 496 -6.60 -33.17 -1.45
CA ASN A 496 -7.28 -32.13 -0.68
C ASN A 496 -7.27 -32.34 0.85
N SER A 497 -6.48 -33.27 1.36
CA SER A 497 -6.29 -33.47 2.79
C SER A 497 -5.00 -32.79 3.28
N LYS A 498 -4.89 -32.57 4.60
CA LYS A 498 -3.71 -31.95 5.22
C LYS A 498 -2.39 -32.56 4.76
N TYR A 499 -2.33 -33.89 4.67
CA TYR A 499 -1.11 -34.61 4.28
C TYR A 499 -1.13 -35.06 2.82
N GLY A 500 -2.31 -35.18 2.20
CA GLY A 500 -2.44 -35.66 0.82
C GLY A 500 -1.74 -37.00 0.63
N VAL A 501 -0.73 -37.04 -0.25
CA VAL A 501 0.11 -38.22 -0.51
C VAL A 501 1.30 -38.39 0.45
N TYR A 502 1.52 -37.45 1.36
CA TYR A 502 2.67 -37.43 2.27
C TYR A 502 2.35 -38.06 3.63
N SER A 503 3.40 -38.41 4.37
CA SER A 503 3.30 -38.74 5.79
C SER A 503 3.74 -37.56 6.65
N GLU A 504 3.25 -37.51 7.88
CA GLU A 504 3.69 -36.52 8.87
C GLU A 504 5.21 -36.58 9.08
N GLY A 505 5.85 -35.41 9.08
CA GLY A 505 7.30 -35.28 9.28
C GLY A 505 8.16 -36.04 8.27
N CYS A 506 7.67 -36.26 7.04
CA CYS A 506 8.39 -37.04 6.03
C CYS A 506 9.73 -36.41 5.61
N GLY A 507 9.88 -35.10 5.76
CA GLY A 507 11.01 -34.30 5.31
C GLY A 507 10.70 -33.60 3.99
N LEU A 508 11.10 -32.32 3.87
CA LEU A 508 10.87 -31.54 2.64
C LEU A 508 11.62 -32.12 1.43
N ASP A 509 12.68 -32.90 1.65
CA ASP A 509 13.39 -33.67 0.61
C ASP A 509 12.51 -34.70 -0.11
N LYS A 510 11.42 -35.13 0.53
CA LYS A 510 10.43 -36.08 -0.03
C LYS A 510 9.14 -35.41 -0.50
N VAL A 511 9.02 -34.10 -0.29
CA VAL A 511 7.85 -33.32 -0.70
C VAL A 511 8.07 -32.86 -2.14
N SER A 512 7.08 -33.09 -3.00
CA SER A 512 7.07 -32.50 -4.33
C SER A 512 6.61 -31.05 -4.21
N MET A 513 7.50 -30.12 -4.53
CA MET A 513 7.20 -28.69 -4.62
C MET A 513 6.71 -28.36 -6.03
N SER A 514 5.94 -27.28 -6.16
CA SER A 514 5.63 -26.66 -7.45
C SER A 514 6.93 -26.40 -8.23
N TRP A 515 6.90 -26.68 -9.53
CA TRP A 515 8.08 -26.59 -10.39
C TRP A 515 8.48 -25.12 -10.60
N GLY A 516 9.78 -24.83 -10.60
CA GLY A 516 10.33 -23.50 -10.81
C GLY A 516 11.86 -23.48 -10.76
N HIS A 517 12.44 -22.27 -10.85
CA HIS A 517 13.88 -21.99 -10.80
C HIS A 517 14.55 -22.65 -9.58
N ASP A 518 13.86 -22.52 -8.48
CA ASP A 518 14.08 -23.06 -7.18
C ASP A 518 14.28 -24.60 -7.13
N ASP A 519 13.34 -25.39 -7.68
CA ASP A 519 13.45 -26.85 -7.71
C ASP A 519 14.50 -27.30 -8.75
N TYR A 520 14.61 -26.56 -9.86
CA TYR A 520 15.58 -26.85 -10.90
C TYR A 520 17.02 -26.59 -10.44
N MET A 521 17.30 -25.47 -9.74
CA MET A 521 18.63 -25.18 -9.21
C MET A 521 19.03 -26.19 -8.14
N TYR A 522 18.08 -26.65 -7.33
CA TYR A 522 18.30 -27.78 -6.41
C TYR A 522 18.74 -29.05 -7.16
N LEU A 523 18.06 -29.41 -8.26
CA LEU A 523 18.45 -30.55 -9.10
C LEU A 523 19.85 -30.36 -9.69
N VAL A 524 20.16 -29.19 -10.24
CA VAL A 524 21.48 -28.85 -10.78
C VAL A 524 22.55 -29.04 -9.70
N ALA A 525 22.34 -28.50 -8.50
CA ALA A 525 23.31 -28.59 -7.42
C ALA A 525 23.53 -30.04 -6.95
N ARG A 526 22.44 -30.81 -6.80
CA ARG A 526 22.49 -32.20 -6.33
C ARG A 526 23.16 -33.13 -7.33
N GLU A 527 22.75 -33.10 -8.60
CA GLU A 527 23.24 -34.02 -9.63
C GLU A 527 24.67 -33.69 -10.08
N ASN A 528 25.11 -32.43 -9.89
CA ASN A 528 26.51 -32.03 -10.05
C ASN A 528 27.35 -32.20 -8.77
N LYS A 529 26.79 -32.83 -7.73
CA LYS A 529 27.49 -33.23 -6.50
C LYS A 529 28.18 -32.06 -5.78
N THR A 530 27.45 -30.96 -5.59
CA THR A 530 27.92 -29.85 -4.77
C THR A 530 28.38 -30.30 -3.38
N THR A 531 29.33 -29.56 -2.79
CA THR A 531 29.75 -29.75 -1.40
C THR A 531 29.13 -28.71 -0.44
N LEU A 532 28.14 -27.95 -0.91
CA LEU A 532 27.36 -27.04 -0.06
C LEU A 532 26.62 -27.81 1.06
N PRO A 533 26.45 -27.20 2.25
CA PRO A 533 25.70 -27.81 3.35
C PRO A 533 24.19 -27.91 3.02
N SER A 534 23.49 -28.86 3.64
CA SER A 534 22.04 -29.08 3.42
C SER A 534 21.20 -27.84 3.72
N ALA A 535 21.61 -27.04 4.70
CA ALA A 535 21.00 -25.76 5.06
C ALA A 535 20.81 -24.78 3.89
N ALA A 536 21.61 -24.90 2.82
CA ALA A 536 21.50 -24.06 1.63
C ALA A 536 20.28 -24.36 0.73
N LEU A 537 19.47 -25.38 1.04
CA LEU A 537 18.49 -25.97 0.11
C LEU A 537 17.02 -25.98 0.59
N HIS A 538 16.66 -25.28 1.69
CA HIS A 538 15.32 -25.39 2.30
C HIS A 538 14.40 -24.16 2.10
N ARG A 539 13.07 -24.33 2.29
CA ARG A 539 12.04 -23.28 2.12
C ARG A 539 10.91 -23.25 3.17
N GLU A 540 10.32 -22.06 3.24
CA GLU A 540 9.21 -21.45 4.00
C GLU A 540 8.82 -21.89 5.43
N ASP A 541 8.11 -21.02 6.17
CA ASP A 541 7.66 -21.29 7.57
C ASP A 541 6.29 -22.01 7.64
N ALA A 542 5.59 -22.12 6.51
CA ALA A 542 4.35 -22.89 6.35
C ALA A 542 4.67 -24.40 6.23
N TYR A 543 3.65 -25.26 6.28
CA TYR A 543 3.83 -26.73 6.10
C TYR A 543 4.72 -27.45 7.13
N ARG A 544 4.87 -26.91 8.35
CA ARG A 544 5.62 -27.54 9.46
C ARG A 544 5.28 -29.00 9.75
N HIS A 545 4.08 -29.45 9.39
CA HIS A 545 3.65 -30.84 9.58
C HIS A 545 4.30 -31.83 8.59
N LEU A 546 4.96 -31.35 7.53
CA LEU A 546 5.73 -32.16 6.58
C LEU A 546 7.24 -32.16 6.90
N MET A 547 7.71 -31.18 7.67
CA MET A 547 9.13 -30.99 8.01
C MET A 547 9.64 -32.04 8.99
N ASN A 548 10.86 -32.54 8.76
CA ASN A 548 11.60 -33.37 9.71
C ASN A 548 12.46 -32.49 10.66
N GLU A 549 13.23 -33.10 11.57
CA GLU A 549 14.07 -32.35 12.53
C GLU A 549 15.12 -31.47 11.83
N GLU A 550 15.75 -31.97 10.76
CA GLU A 550 16.76 -31.23 9.98
C GLU A 550 16.16 -30.00 9.30
N ASP A 551 14.98 -30.14 8.67
CA ASP A 551 14.24 -29.02 8.07
C ASP A 551 13.98 -27.92 9.11
N ILE A 552 13.54 -28.31 10.31
CA ILE A 552 13.21 -27.39 11.41
C ILE A 552 14.46 -26.64 11.87
N GLU A 553 15.60 -27.31 11.98
CA GLU A 553 16.88 -26.68 12.33
C GLU A 553 17.35 -25.71 11.25
N ASN A 554 17.12 -26.05 9.98
CA ASN A 554 17.52 -25.26 8.81
C ASN A 554 16.62 -24.03 8.57
N LEU A 555 15.40 -23.98 9.12
CA LEU A 555 14.52 -22.81 9.04
C LEU A 555 15.18 -21.50 9.48
N LYS A 556 16.13 -21.55 10.42
CA LYS A 556 16.86 -20.34 10.85
C LYS A 556 17.67 -19.74 9.71
N TRP A 557 18.32 -20.58 8.90
CA TRP A 557 19.18 -20.16 7.79
C TRP A 557 18.35 -19.62 6.64
N LEU A 558 17.23 -20.27 6.35
CA LEU A 558 16.26 -19.76 5.40
C LEU A 558 15.76 -18.36 5.79
N LYS A 559 15.36 -18.14 7.05
CA LYS A 559 14.89 -16.82 7.52
C LYS A 559 15.95 -15.75 7.39
N ILE A 560 17.21 -16.12 7.58
CA ILE A 560 18.36 -15.24 7.35
C ILE A 560 18.47 -14.94 5.84
N PHE A 561 18.51 -15.98 5.00
CA PHE A 561 18.63 -15.85 3.54
C PHE A 561 17.50 -15.00 2.92
N ASN A 562 16.23 -15.30 3.22
CA ASN A 562 15.06 -14.58 2.67
C ASN A 562 15.10 -13.08 2.99
N LYS A 563 15.67 -12.69 4.13
CA LYS A 563 15.86 -11.27 4.47
C LYS A 563 16.81 -10.59 3.47
N TYR A 564 17.87 -11.26 3.04
CA TYR A 564 18.82 -10.68 2.09
C TYR A 564 18.27 -10.70 0.67
N ASP A 565 17.69 -11.81 0.23
CA ASP A 565 17.04 -11.89 -1.09
C ASP A 565 16.00 -10.76 -1.27
N LEU A 566 15.08 -10.59 -0.31
CA LEU A 566 14.04 -9.56 -0.39
C LEU A 566 14.57 -8.12 -0.24
N TYR A 567 15.49 -7.87 0.71
CA TYR A 567 15.81 -6.50 1.13
C TYR A 567 17.14 -5.94 0.63
N SER A 568 18.00 -6.78 0.03
CA SER A 568 19.28 -6.35 -0.56
C SER A 568 19.12 -5.65 -1.91
N LYS A 569 17.99 -5.84 -2.60
CA LYS A 569 17.65 -5.22 -3.90
C LYS A 569 17.90 -3.71 -3.89
N SER A 570 18.80 -3.27 -4.76
CA SER A 570 19.35 -1.91 -4.78
C SER A 570 19.58 -1.40 -6.20
N LYS A 571 19.47 -0.07 -6.38
CA LYS A 571 19.88 0.60 -7.63
C LYS A 571 21.38 0.88 -7.68
N VAL A 572 22.11 0.58 -6.59
CA VAL A 572 23.58 0.71 -6.53
C VAL A 572 24.16 -0.61 -7.04
N ARG A 573 24.91 -0.52 -8.14
CA ARG A 573 25.53 -1.68 -8.77
C ARG A 573 26.73 -2.14 -7.96
N VAL A 574 26.89 -3.45 -7.89
CA VAL A 574 28.12 -4.06 -7.37
C VAL A 574 29.16 -3.98 -8.48
N ASP A 575 30.39 -3.60 -8.15
CA ASP A 575 31.48 -3.67 -9.13
C ASP A 575 31.82 -5.15 -9.37
N VAL A 576 31.27 -5.69 -10.46
CA VAL A 576 31.39 -7.11 -10.83
C VAL A 576 32.86 -7.53 -10.92
N GLU A 577 33.73 -6.69 -11.50
CA GLU A 577 35.14 -7.04 -11.69
C GLU A 577 35.91 -7.05 -10.37
N GLU A 578 35.52 -6.21 -9.41
CA GLU A 578 36.09 -6.20 -8.06
C GLU A 578 35.76 -7.48 -7.29
N VAL A 579 34.51 -7.95 -7.36
CA VAL A 579 34.04 -9.08 -6.54
C VAL A 579 34.17 -10.43 -7.22
N LYS A 580 34.25 -10.49 -8.55
CA LYS A 580 34.35 -11.73 -9.35
C LYS A 580 35.45 -12.69 -8.88
N PRO A 581 36.70 -12.25 -8.58
CA PRO A 581 37.74 -13.16 -8.10
C PRO A 581 37.37 -13.89 -6.81
N TYR A 582 36.65 -13.22 -5.90
CA TYR A 582 36.19 -13.81 -4.65
C TYR A 582 35.15 -14.91 -4.92
N TYR A 583 34.12 -14.60 -5.71
CA TYR A 583 33.05 -15.56 -6.00
C TYR A 583 33.52 -16.75 -6.85
N LEU A 584 34.45 -16.54 -7.79
CA LEU A 584 35.09 -17.64 -8.51
C LEU A 584 35.81 -18.60 -7.56
N SER A 585 36.48 -18.09 -6.53
CA SER A 585 37.12 -18.95 -5.53
C SER A 585 36.12 -19.78 -4.70
N LEU A 586 34.93 -19.24 -4.42
CA LEU A 586 33.85 -19.99 -3.77
C LEU A 586 33.24 -21.03 -4.70
N ILE A 587 33.02 -20.68 -5.97
CA ILE A 587 32.51 -21.62 -6.98
C ILE A 587 33.47 -22.81 -7.10
N GLU A 588 34.79 -22.57 -7.21
CA GLU A 588 35.80 -23.63 -7.28
C GLU A 588 35.83 -24.51 -6.01
N LYS A 589 35.56 -23.92 -4.84
CA LYS A 589 35.47 -24.66 -3.57
C LYS A 589 34.26 -25.60 -3.52
N TYR A 590 33.11 -25.19 -4.05
CA TYR A 590 31.82 -25.86 -3.81
C TYR A 590 31.25 -26.62 -5.01
N PHE A 591 31.73 -26.34 -6.22
CA PHE A 591 31.21 -26.93 -7.46
C PHE A 591 32.35 -27.36 -8.39
N PRO A 592 32.09 -28.34 -9.28
CA PRO A 592 33.00 -28.62 -10.38
C PRO A 592 33.09 -27.40 -11.33
N ALA A 593 34.20 -27.29 -12.08
CA ALA A 593 34.43 -26.17 -12.98
C ALA A 593 33.35 -26.03 -14.08
N LYS A 594 32.75 -27.14 -14.49
CA LYS A 594 31.63 -27.20 -15.45
C LYS A 594 30.52 -28.06 -14.86
N LEU A 595 29.30 -27.56 -14.96
CA LEU A 595 28.10 -28.24 -14.49
C LEU A 595 27.24 -28.61 -15.69
N ARG A 596 26.55 -29.73 -15.55
CA ARG A 596 25.45 -30.10 -16.42
C ARG A 596 24.19 -29.37 -15.97
N TRP A 597 23.54 -28.68 -16.89
CA TRP A 597 22.29 -27.96 -16.67
C TRP A 597 21.15 -28.58 -17.48
#